data_AF-A0A162KV38-F1
#
_entry.id   AF-A0A162KV38-F1
#
_cell.length_a   1.000
_cell.length_b   1.000
_cell.length_c   1.000
_cell.angle_alpha   90.00
_cell.angle_beta   90.00
_cell.angle_gamma   90.00
#
_symmetry.space_group_name_H-M   'P 1'
#
loop_
_entity.id
_entity.type
_entity.pdbx_description
1 polymer ?
#
loop_
_entity_poly.entity_id
_entity_poly.type
_entity_poly.pdbx_seq_one_letter_code
_entity_poly.pdbx_strand_id
1 'polypeptide(L)' 'MEEVYPKDTVDKYVLIGFLKSIKNNNNIHIRSYLEDVSKNDDDYKQGYYKGFRDIAENQNRLIDNVLKKMEVE' A
#
# COMPACT_ATOMS: atom_id res chain seq x y z
N MET A 1 -18.66 -30.99 8.68
CA MET A 1 -19.43 -29.73 8.76
C MET A 1 -18.60 -28.71 8.02
N GLU A 2 -19.14 -28.15 6.94
CA GLU A 2 -18.48 -27.07 6.21
C GLU A 2 -18.73 -25.78 6.99
N GLU A 3 -17.66 -25.11 7.43
CA GLU A 3 -17.78 -23.81 8.11
C GLU A 3 -18.26 -22.78 7.10
N VAL A 4 -19.57 -22.53 7.08
CA VAL A 4 -20.16 -21.47 6.27
C VAL A 4 -19.94 -20.16 7.01
N TYR A 5 -18.87 -19.45 6.64
CA TYR A 5 -18.63 -18.10 7.11
C TYR A 5 -19.71 -17.16 6.55
N PRO A 6 -20.24 -16.21 7.35
CA PRO A 6 -21.17 -15.20 6.85
C PRO A 6 -20.53 -14.45 5.67
N LYS A 7 -21.27 -14.25 4.58
CA LYS A 7 -20.79 -13.56 3.38
C LYS A 7 -20.12 -12.23 3.71
N ASP A 8 -20.70 -11.45 4.62
CA ASP A 8 -20.16 -10.17 5.08
C ASP A 8 -18.76 -10.28 5.72
N THR A 9 -18.51 -11.39 6.41
CA THR A 9 -17.19 -11.69 7.00
C THR A 9 -16.18 -12.02 5.92
N VAL A 10 -16.58 -12.83 4.92
CA VAL A 10 -15.72 -13.18 3.77
C VAL A 10 -15.39 -11.94 2.95
N ASP A 11 -16.39 -11.12 2.61
CA ASP A 11 -16.24 -9.89 1.83
C ASP A 11 -15.30 -8.90 2.54
N LYS A 12 -15.40 -8.79 3.88
CA LYS A 12 -14.50 -8.00 4.72
C LYS A 12 -13.04 -8.48 4.62
N TYR A 13 -12.79 -9.78 4.75
CA TYR A 13 -11.43 -10.33 4.65
C TYR A 13 -10.85 -10.19 3.24
N VAL A 14 -11.66 -10.36 2.20
CA VAL A 14 -11.25 -10.13 0.80
C VAL A 14 -10.84 -8.66 0.60
N LEU A 15 -11.63 -7.72 1.10
CA LEU A 15 -11.31 -6.29 1.01
C LEU A 15 -10.03 -5.95 1.78
N ILE A 16 -9.84 -6.48 2.99
CA ILE A 16 -8.60 -6.33 3.76
C ILE A 16 -7.40 -6.88 2.97
N GLY A 17 -7.53 -8.06 2.37
CA GLY A 17 -6.48 -8.67 1.55
C GLY A 17 -6.12 -7.82 0.34
N PHE A 18 -7.13 -7.29 -0.36
CA PHE A 18 -6.94 -6.39 -1.50
C PHE A 18 -6.19 -5.11 -1.11
N LEU A 19 -6.60 -4.45 -0.02
CA LEU A 19 -5.93 -3.25 0.49
C LEU A 19 -4.48 -3.51 0.91
N LYS A 20 -4.21 -4.64 1.56
CA LYS A 20 -2.84 -5.08 1.91
C LYS A 20 -2.00 -5.33 0.65
N SER A 21 -2.58 -5.86 -0.42
CA SER A 21 -1.91 -6.06 -1.71
C SER A 21 -1.49 -4.72 -2.35
N ILE A 22 -2.39 -3.73 -2.37
CA ILE A 22 -2.06 -2.38 -2.87
C ILE A 22 -0.91 -1.77 -2.06
N LYS A 23 -0.99 -1.83 -0.73
CA LYS A 23 0.08 -1.32 0.15
C LYS A 23 1.42 -2.00 -0.14
N ASN A 24 1.42 -3.31 -0.37
CA ASN A 24 2.64 -4.04 -0.71
C ASN A 24 3.23 -3.57 -2.05
N ASN A 25 2.40 -3.37 -3.07
CA ASN A 25 2.85 -2.84 -4.36
C ASN A 25 3.46 -1.43 -4.22
N ASN A 26 2.80 -0.55 -3.46
CA ASN A 26 3.32 0.79 -3.17
C ASN A 26 4.67 0.74 -2.45
N ASN A 27 4.86 -0.18 -1.50
CA ASN A 27 6.13 -0.37 -0.81
C ASN A 27 7.26 -0.81 -1.76
N ILE A 28 6.97 -1.64 -2.76
CA ILE A 28 7.94 -2.03 -3.78
C ILE A 28 8.39 -0.80 -4.57
N HIS A 29 7.45 0.05 -5.00
CA HIS A 29 7.77 1.29 -5.72
C HIS A 29 8.59 2.27 -4.87
N ILE A 30 8.25 2.45 -3.59
CA ILE A 30 9.01 3.29 -2.65
C ILE A 30 10.44 2.76 -2.48
N ARG A 31 10.63 1.44 -2.33
CA ARG A 31 11.97 0.85 -2.19
C ARG A 31 12.80 1.01 -3.45
N SER A 32 12.22 0.74 -4.62
CA SER A 32 12.90 0.94 -5.91
C SER A 32 13.40 2.37 -6.06
N TYR A 33 12.60 3.37 -5.67
CA TYR A 33 13.04 4.75 -5.65
C TYR A 33 14.28 4.98 -4.75
N LEU A 34 14.25 4.47 -3.51
CA LEU A 34 15.35 4.63 -2.58
C LEU A 34 16.65 3.98 -3.09
N GLU A 35 16.53 2.83 -3.74
CA GLU A 35 17.66 2.10 -4.33
C GLU A 35 18.23 2.75 -5.60
N ASP A 36 17.39 3.35 -6.44
CA ASP A 36 17.80 3.94 -7.73
C ASP A 36 18.29 5.38 -7.58
N VAL A 37 17.70 6.16 -6.65
CA VAL A 37 18.15 7.53 -6.35
C VAL A 37 19.42 7.54 -5.52
N SER A 38 19.63 6.57 -4.63
CA SER A 38 20.91 6.46 -3.91
C SER A 38 22.11 6.15 -4.82
N LYS A 39 21.86 5.80 -6.08
CA LYS A 39 22.89 5.47 -7.08
C LYS A 39 23.07 6.53 -8.18
N ASN A 40 22.23 7.57 -8.25
CA ASN A 40 22.25 8.56 -9.34
C ASN A 40 22.08 10.02 -8.85
N ASP A 41 23.09 10.86 -9.07
CA ASP A 41 23.13 12.31 -8.78
C ASP A 41 22.47 13.16 -9.88
N ASP A 42 21.24 12.81 -10.31
CA ASP A 42 20.50 13.58 -11.32
C ASP A 42 19.26 14.23 -10.69
N ASP A 43 19.37 15.53 -10.37
CA ASP A 43 18.35 16.33 -9.67
C ASP A 43 16.95 16.25 -10.32
N TYR A 44 16.88 16.14 -11.66
CA TYR A 44 15.62 16.01 -12.37
C TYR A 44 14.91 14.69 -12.07
N LYS A 45 15.67 13.58 -12.06
CA LYS A 45 15.15 12.26 -11.72
C LYS A 45 14.74 12.21 -10.25
N GLN A 46 15.51 12.81 -9.36
CA GLN A 46 15.13 12.90 -7.94
C GLN A 46 13.78 13.59 -7.77
N GLY A 47 13.56 14.74 -8.42
CA GLY A 47 12.28 15.46 -8.36
C GLY A 47 11.09 14.66 -8.92
N TYR A 48 11.27 14.04 -10.09
CA TYR A 48 10.22 13.21 -10.72
C TYR A 48 9.85 12.02 -9.84
N TYR A 49 10.83 11.23 -9.42
CA TYR A 49 10.55 10.04 -8.63
C TYR A 49 10.12 10.34 -7.19
N LYS A 50 10.49 11.50 -6.61
CA LYS A 50 9.97 11.96 -5.33
C LYS A 50 8.45 12.12 -5.36
N GLY A 51 7.88 12.65 -6.44
CA GLY A 51 6.43 12.77 -6.59
C GLY A 51 5.70 11.42 -6.51
N PHE A 52 6.24 10.38 -7.16
CA PHE A 52 5.68 9.03 -7.09
C PHE A 52 5.80 8.43 -5.69
N ARG A 53 6.93 8.63 -5.03
CA ARG A 53 7.13 8.21 -3.65
C ARG A 53 6.09 8.86 -2.73
N ASP A 54 5.93 10.18 -2.81
CA ASP A 54 5.02 10.93 -1.93
C ASP A 54 3.56 10.47 -2.14
N ILE A 55 3.15 10.19 -3.39
CA ILE A 55 1.83 9.63 -3.70
C ILE A 55 1.67 8.24 -3.07
N ALA A 56 2.65 7.36 -3.24
CA ALA A 56 2.61 6.00 -2.70
C ALA A 56 2.58 5.99 -1.16
N GLU A 57 3.35 6.87 -0.51
CA GLU A 57 3.33 7.06 0.95
C GLU A 57 1.96 7.56 1.43
N ASN A 58 1.35 8.52 0.73
CA ASN A 58 0.03 9.03 1.09
C ASN A 58 -1.07 7.97 0.90
N GLN A 59 -1.01 7.19 -0.19
CA GLN A 59 -1.91 6.06 -0.40
C GLN A 59 -1.78 5.01 0.71
N ASN A 60 -0.56 4.67 1.13
CA ASN A 60 -0.33 3.77 2.24
C ASN A 60 -0.93 4.29 3.55
N ARG A 61 -0.80 5.60 3.83
CA ARG A 61 -1.42 6.23 5.01
C ARG A 61 -2.94 6.13 5.00
N LEU A 62 -3.57 6.34 3.86
CA LEU A 62 -5.02 6.20 3.71
C LEU A 62 -5.46 4.75 3.90
N ILE A 63 -4.74 3.80 3.30
CA ILE A 63 -4.99 2.36 3.47
C ILE A 63 -4.86 1.95 4.94
N ASP A 64 -3.82 2.40 5.65
CA ASP A 64 -3.62 2.08 7.07
C ASP A 64 -4.75 2.60 7.95
N ASN A 65 -5.27 3.80 7.66
CA ASN A 65 -6.42 4.34 8.38
C ASN A 65 -7.70 3.52 8.13
N VAL A 66 -7.91 3.04 6.90
CA VAL A 66 -9.06 2.19 6.55
C VAL A 66 -8.92 0.83 7.23
N LEU A 67 -7.76 0.18 7.10
CA LEU A 67 -7.48 -1.12 7.73
C LEU A 67 -7.66 -1.06 9.24
N LYS A 68 -7.16 -0.01 9.91
CA LYS A 68 -7.32 0.17 11.35
C LYS A 68 -8.79 0.25 11.77
N LYS A 69 -9.66 0.89 10.98
CA LYS A 69 -11.10 0.93 11.27
C LYS A 69 -11.74 -0.44 11.06
N MET A 70 -11.38 -1.12 9.98
CA MET A 70 -11.92 -2.44 9.63
C MET A 70 -11.48 -3.56 10.58
N GLU A 71 -10.27 -3.51 11.16
CA GLU A 71 -9.76 -4.53 12.09
C GLU A 71 -10.22 -4.32 13.54
N VAL A 72 -10.78 -3.14 13.87
CA VAL A 72 -11.31 -2.80 15.22
C VAL A 72 -12.82 -3.06 15.34
N GLU A 73 -13.55 -2.97 14.23
CA GLU A 73 -14.95 -3.41 14.09
C GLU A 73 -15.03 -4.94 13.87
#